data_AF-A0A932L3Q8-F1
#
_entry.id   AF-A0A932L3Q8-F1
#
_cell.length_a   1.000
_cell.length_b   1.000
_cell.length_c   1.000
_cell.angle_alpha   90.00
_cell.angle_beta   90.00
_cell.angle_gamma   90.00
#
_symmetry.space_group_name_H-M   'P 1'
#
loop_
_entity.id
_entity.type
_entity.pdbx_description
1 polymer ?
#
loop_
_entity_poly.entity_id
_entity_poly.type
_entity_poly.pdbx_seq_one_letter_code
_entity_poly.pdbx_strand_id
1 'polypeptide(L)'
;VPMDGMEVVATGRLTTYPGRSKYQMVVERMELAGQGALLKMLEDRRQRLMEEGLFEASRKRPLPFLPRVIGVVTSPTGAVIRDILHRLAERFPRHVLLWPVLVQGEGAANQVAAAIRGFNALPAGGTVPRPDVLIVARGGGSLEDLMAFNEEVVVRAAAESRIPLISAVGHETDTTLIDFASDLRAPTPTAAAEKAVPVRAELLATVAEAGARMVGAAQRGLEERRSRLGHTFRAIPNPRRVIEDCARRLDDRAERLGNAPRILLERRRAEMETLAARLRHPRERLAEGGHKLTTLAARLDHALKSALATERSALEKHALRLEQSGNRLIQVMPRLLADRRQRLDHVGQLLESFSYRKVLERGYAVIRDGHGLPVTSATEAKPGAALVVEFADGKTGIRVEGSPPPPAPKPHRKPGTPDGRQGSLL
;
A
#
# COMPACT_ATOMS: atom_id res chain seq x y z
N VAL A 1 66.22 -49.95 -53.14
CA VAL A 1 67.36 -50.53 -53.89
C VAL A 1 66.84 -50.87 -55.28
N PRO A 2 67.36 -50.25 -56.36
CA PRO A 2 66.88 -50.49 -57.72
C PRO A 2 67.14 -51.94 -58.15
N MET A 3 66.27 -52.50 -59.00
CA MET A 3 66.45 -53.82 -59.61
C MET A 3 67.20 -53.69 -60.94
N ASP A 4 67.86 -54.77 -61.33
CA ASP A 4 68.63 -54.85 -62.57
C ASP A 4 67.73 -54.55 -63.78
N GLY A 5 68.07 -53.54 -64.59
CA GLY A 5 67.29 -53.08 -65.74
C GLY A 5 66.44 -51.81 -65.56
N MET A 6 66.44 -51.18 -64.37
CA MET A 6 65.72 -49.91 -64.16
C MET A 6 66.52 -48.69 -64.62
N GLU A 7 65.91 -47.82 -65.43
CA GLU A 7 66.44 -46.49 -65.71
C GLU A 7 66.17 -45.56 -64.51
N VAL A 8 67.23 -45.06 -63.89
CA VAL A 8 67.16 -44.15 -62.75
C VAL A 8 67.97 -42.89 -63.02
N VAL A 9 67.43 -41.74 -62.61
CA VAL A 9 68.15 -40.49 -62.52
C VAL A 9 68.72 -40.39 -61.10
N ALA A 10 70.03 -40.59 -60.99
CA ALA A 10 70.75 -40.49 -59.74
C ALA A 10 71.52 -39.16 -59.68
N THR A 11 71.32 -38.40 -58.61
CA THR A 11 71.98 -37.12 -58.34
C THR A 11 72.96 -37.31 -57.20
N GLY A 12 74.20 -36.84 -57.35
CA GLY A 12 75.24 -37.06 -56.35
C GLY A 12 76.58 -36.48 -56.75
N ARG A 13 77.64 -36.88 -56.03
CA ARG A 13 79.00 -36.38 -56.26
C ARG A 13 79.89 -37.46 -56.87
N LEU A 14 80.65 -37.10 -57.90
CA LEU A 14 81.69 -37.95 -58.45
C LEU A 14 82.94 -37.85 -57.57
N THR A 15 83.46 -38.98 -57.11
CA THR A 15 84.73 -39.06 -56.38
C THR A 15 85.67 -40.02 -57.10
N THR A 16 86.98 -39.77 -56.99
CA THR A 16 88.02 -40.59 -57.60
C THR A 16 88.77 -41.38 -56.55
N TYR A 17 89.13 -42.62 -56.83
CA TYR A 17 90.07 -43.37 -56.01
C TYR A 17 91.52 -42.96 -56.37
N PRO A 18 92.29 -42.33 -55.47
CA PRO A 18 93.68 -41.98 -55.79
C PRO A 18 94.50 -43.24 -56.10
N GLY A 19 95.17 -43.28 -57.26
CA GLY A 19 96.05 -44.38 -57.68
C GLY A 19 95.42 -45.47 -58.56
N ARG A 20 94.10 -45.45 -58.79
CA ARG A 20 93.43 -46.26 -59.83
C ARG A 20 92.47 -45.34 -60.59
N SER A 21 92.58 -45.25 -61.91
CA SER A 21 91.71 -44.42 -62.77
C SER A 21 90.25 -44.90 -62.84
N LYS A 22 89.62 -45.10 -61.68
CA LYS A 22 88.23 -45.52 -61.51
C LYS A 22 87.47 -44.39 -60.81
N TYR A 23 86.42 -43.92 -61.46
CA TYR A 23 85.48 -42.95 -60.91
C TYR A 23 84.36 -43.69 -60.18
N GLN A 24 83.94 -43.21 -59.01
CA GLN A 24 82.78 -43.71 -58.28
C GLN A 24 81.81 -42.56 -58.01
N MET A 25 80.51 -42.77 -58.19
CA MET A 25 79.48 -41.77 -57.90
C MET A 25 78.80 -42.11 -56.58
N VAL A 26 78.85 -41.19 -55.62
CA VAL A 26 78.11 -41.28 -54.36
C VAL A 26 76.75 -40.65 -54.58
N VAL A 27 75.69 -41.47 -54.60
CA VAL A 27 74.32 -41.04 -54.88
C VAL A 27 73.70 -40.42 -53.62
N GLU A 28 73.31 -39.14 -53.70
CA GLU A 28 72.60 -38.42 -52.63
C GLU A 28 71.07 -38.55 -52.79
N ARG A 29 70.56 -38.58 -54.03
CA ARG A 29 69.13 -38.73 -54.36
C ARG A 29 68.96 -39.57 -55.62
N MET A 30 68.00 -40.49 -55.61
CA MET A 30 67.73 -41.40 -56.73
C MET A 30 66.25 -41.39 -57.07
N GLU A 31 65.91 -41.10 -58.32
CA GLU A 31 64.54 -41.07 -58.84
C GLU A 31 64.45 -41.98 -60.08
N LEU A 32 63.28 -42.55 -60.36
CA LEU A 32 63.07 -43.34 -61.59
C LEU A 32 62.95 -42.40 -62.80
N ALA A 33 63.62 -42.72 -63.90
CA ALA A 33 63.57 -41.90 -65.10
C ALA A 33 62.12 -41.86 -65.66
N GLY A 34 61.61 -40.67 -65.99
CA GLY A 34 60.29 -40.49 -66.63
C GLY A 34 59.13 -40.01 -65.72
N GLN A 35 59.20 -40.19 -64.40
CA GLN A 35 58.14 -39.76 -63.47
C GLN A 35 57.90 -38.24 -63.47
N GLY A 36 58.97 -37.44 -63.56
CA GLY A 36 58.87 -35.97 -63.57
C GLY A 36 58.15 -35.41 -64.80
N ALA A 37 58.30 -36.05 -65.96
CA ALA A 37 57.60 -35.66 -67.19
C ALA A 37 56.10 -35.97 -67.09
N LEU A 38 55.75 -37.16 -66.57
CA LEU A 38 54.36 -37.57 -66.35
C LEU A 38 53.66 -36.65 -65.36
N LEU A 39 54.30 -36.35 -64.22
CA LEU A 39 53.77 -35.44 -63.21
C LEU A 39 53.55 -34.04 -63.78
N LYS A 40 54.48 -33.52 -64.58
CA LYS A 40 54.31 -32.23 -65.27
C LYS A 40 53.12 -32.26 -66.23
N MET A 41 52.97 -33.32 -67.03
CA MET A 41 51.82 -33.47 -67.92
C MET A 41 50.48 -33.52 -67.16
N LEU A 42 50.44 -34.17 -66.00
CA LEU A 42 49.26 -34.22 -65.12
C LEU A 42 48.93 -32.85 -64.53
N GLU A 43 49.94 -32.11 -64.07
CA GLU A 43 49.78 -30.75 -63.54
C GLU A 43 49.27 -29.79 -64.62
N ASP A 44 49.86 -29.84 -65.82
CA ASP A 44 49.43 -29.03 -66.98
C ASP A 44 47.99 -29.37 -67.40
N ARG A 45 47.59 -30.64 -67.31
CA ARG A 45 46.20 -31.08 -67.57
C ARG A 45 45.26 -30.62 -66.45
N ARG A 46 45.67 -30.73 -65.18
CA ARG A 46 44.91 -30.24 -64.02
C ARG A 46 44.61 -28.77 -64.17
N GLN A 47 45.63 -27.96 -64.47
CA GLN A 47 45.50 -26.51 -64.59
C GLN A 47 44.51 -26.14 -65.71
N ARG A 48 44.63 -26.74 -66.91
CA ARG A 48 43.69 -26.51 -68.02
C ARG A 48 42.24 -26.85 -67.66
N LEU A 49 42.00 -28.01 -67.06
CA LEU A 49 40.64 -28.44 -66.69
C LEU A 49 40.08 -27.62 -65.52
N MET A 50 40.95 -27.09 -64.66
CA MET A 50 40.57 -26.17 -63.58
C MET A 50 40.16 -24.80 -64.13
N GLU A 51 40.87 -24.28 -65.14
CA GLU A 51 40.53 -23.03 -65.84
C GLU A 51 39.19 -23.13 -66.59
N GLU A 52 38.86 -24.31 -67.11
CA GLU A 52 37.53 -24.62 -67.67
C GLU A 52 36.42 -24.76 -66.61
N GLY A 53 36.77 -24.75 -65.31
CA GLY A 53 35.81 -24.84 -64.21
C GLY A 53 35.24 -26.24 -63.95
N LEU A 54 35.86 -27.31 -64.47
CA LEU A 54 35.37 -28.69 -64.28
C LEU A 54 35.46 -29.17 -62.81
N PHE A 55 36.28 -28.51 -61.99
CA PHE A 55 36.49 -28.87 -60.58
C PHE A 55 35.75 -27.96 -59.58
N GLU A 56 34.88 -27.07 -60.06
CA GLU A 56 34.14 -26.17 -59.17
C GLU A 56 33.21 -26.92 -58.20
N ALA A 57 33.22 -26.52 -56.93
CA ALA A 57 32.35 -27.09 -55.92
C ALA A 57 30.85 -26.86 -56.23
N SER A 58 30.52 -25.81 -56.98
CA SER A 58 29.15 -25.48 -57.43
C SER A 58 28.53 -26.56 -58.33
N ARG A 59 29.35 -27.32 -59.05
CA ARG A 59 28.92 -28.40 -59.95
C ARG A 59 28.69 -29.72 -59.23
N LYS A 60 29.25 -29.87 -58.03
CA LYS A 60 29.19 -31.12 -57.27
C LYS A 60 27.78 -31.34 -56.71
N ARG A 61 27.26 -32.54 -56.90
CA ARG A 61 25.93 -32.96 -56.49
C ARG A 61 25.98 -33.61 -55.10
N PRO A 62 25.03 -33.30 -54.21
CA PRO A 62 24.95 -33.98 -52.93
C PRO A 62 24.58 -35.45 -53.13
N LEU A 63 25.18 -36.31 -52.31
CA LEU A 63 24.87 -37.74 -52.32
C LEU A 63 23.47 -37.99 -51.73
N PRO A 64 22.69 -38.91 -52.31
CA PRO A 64 21.42 -39.31 -51.71
C PRO A 64 21.69 -39.95 -50.35
N PHE A 65 20.91 -39.57 -49.34
CA PHE A 65 21.05 -40.12 -47.98
C PHE A 65 20.92 -41.64 -47.95
N LEU A 66 20.01 -42.20 -48.76
CA LEU A 66 19.79 -43.63 -48.86
C LEU A 66 19.54 -44.05 -50.31
N PRO A 67 20.60 -44.35 -51.10
CA PRO A 67 20.43 -44.83 -52.46
C PRO A 67 19.71 -46.17 -52.48
N ARG A 68 18.84 -46.41 -53.45
CA ARG A 68 18.22 -47.72 -53.71
C ARG A 68 19.15 -48.59 -54.55
N VAL A 69 19.77 -47.99 -55.56
CA VAL A 69 20.65 -48.66 -56.52
C VAL A 69 22.00 -47.96 -56.58
N ILE A 70 23.07 -48.73 -56.43
CA ILE A 70 24.46 -48.25 -56.52
C ILE A 70 25.07 -48.82 -57.80
N GLY A 71 25.57 -47.95 -58.68
CA GLY A 71 26.30 -48.35 -59.88
C GLY A 71 27.78 -48.44 -59.54
N VAL A 72 28.44 -49.54 -59.89
CA VAL A 72 29.88 -49.73 -59.66
C VAL A 72 30.56 -49.93 -61.00
N VAL A 73 31.56 -49.09 -61.28
CA VAL A 73 32.42 -49.17 -62.46
C VAL A 73 33.78 -49.68 -62.01
N THR A 74 34.03 -50.97 -62.22
CA THR A 74 35.30 -51.63 -61.87
C THR A 74 35.44 -52.97 -62.61
N SER A 75 36.58 -53.65 -62.40
CA SER A 75 36.82 -54.99 -62.96
C SER A 75 35.97 -56.06 -62.26
N PRO A 76 35.38 -57.01 -63.01
CA PRO A 76 34.56 -58.09 -62.43
C PRO A 76 35.36 -59.11 -61.63
N THR A 77 36.67 -59.24 -61.88
CA THR A 77 37.52 -60.29 -61.29
C THR A 77 38.39 -59.82 -60.12
N GLY A 78 38.15 -58.62 -59.58
CA GLY A 78 38.98 -58.00 -58.54
C GLY A 78 38.56 -58.25 -57.09
N ALA A 79 39.48 -58.03 -56.14
CA ALA A 79 39.15 -57.92 -54.71
C ALA A 79 38.23 -56.70 -54.44
N VAL A 80 38.47 -55.60 -55.15
CA VAL A 80 37.73 -54.33 -55.07
C VAL A 80 36.21 -54.50 -55.04
N ILE A 81 35.64 -55.22 -56.02
CA ILE A 81 34.19 -55.40 -56.09
C ILE A 81 33.68 -56.24 -54.91
N ARG A 82 34.44 -57.25 -54.46
CA ARG A 82 34.09 -58.08 -53.30
C ARG A 82 34.13 -57.26 -52.02
N ASP A 83 35.11 -56.38 -51.87
CA ASP A 83 35.26 -55.50 -50.71
C ASP A 83 34.09 -54.50 -50.62
N ILE A 84 33.71 -53.90 -51.76
CA ILE A 84 32.52 -53.02 -51.84
C ILE A 84 31.26 -53.80 -51.46
N LEU A 85 31.03 -54.98 -52.06
CA LEU A 85 29.85 -55.79 -51.79
C LEU A 85 29.78 -56.24 -50.34
N HIS A 86 30.90 -56.69 -49.76
CA HIS A 86 30.98 -57.09 -48.36
C HIS A 86 30.65 -55.92 -47.43
N ARG A 87 31.24 -54.74 -47.68
CA ARG A 87 31.01 -53.58 -46.83
C ARG A 87 29.58 -53.05 -46.93
N LEU A 88 28.98 -53.05 -48.12
CA LEU A 88 27.57 -52.73 -48.30
C LEU A 88 26.66 -53.74 -47.58
N ALA A 89 26.95 -55.04 -47.67
CA ALA A 89 26.18 -56.09 -46.99
C ALA A 89 26.23 -55.94 -45.46
N GLU A 90 27.38 -55.56 -44.91
CA GLU A 90 27.56 -55.33 -43.47
C GLU A 90 26.87 -54.03 -43.00
N ARG A 91 27.09 -52.93 -43.71
CA ARG A 91 26.66 -51.59 -43.27
C ARG A 91 25.19 -51.30 -43.60
N PHE A 92 24.79 -51.49 -44.86
CA PHE A 92 23.39 -51.33 -45.31
C PHE A 92 23.18 -52.00 -46.69
N PRO A 93 22.66 -53.24 -46.75
CA PRO A 93 22.53 -53.98 -48.01
C PRO A 93 21.69 -53.24 -49.05
N ARG A 94 22.26 -52.93 -50.23
CA ARG A 94 21.61 -52.25 -51.36
C ARG A 94 21.75 -53.05 -52.66
N HIS A 95 20.94 -52.71 -53.66
CA HIS A 95 21.06 -53.30 -54.99
C HIS A 95 22.28 -52.69 -55.70
N VAL A 96 23.16 -53.53 -56.24
CA VAL A 96 24.39 -53.10 -56.90
C VAL A 96 24.35 -53.51 -58.36
N LEU A 97 24.59 -52.55 -59.25
CA LEU A 97 24.76 -52.78 -60.69
C LEU A 97 26.22 -52.62 -61.05
N LEU A 98 26.85 -53.71 -61.49
CA LEU A 98 28.24 -53.69 -61.95
C LEU A 98 28.28 -53.40 -63.45
N TRP A 99 29.02 -52.37 -63.85
CA TRP A 99 29.46 -52.20 -65.24
C TRP A 99 30.93 -52.65 -65.34
N PRO A 100 31.21 -53.82 -65.93
CA PRO A 100 32.56 -54.35 -65.99
C PRO A 100 33.41 -53.51 -66.94
N VAL A 101 34.55 -53.04 -66.48
CA VAL A 101 35.53 -52.28 -67.28
C VAL A 101 36.96 -52.72 -66.97
N LEU A 102 37.85 -52.48 -67.93
CA LEU A 102 39.28 -52.48 -67.66
C LEU A 102 39.63 -51.27 -66.78
N VAL A 103 40.37 -51.53 -65.70
CA VAL A 103 40.80 -50.52 -64.72
C VAL A 103 42.25 -50.09 -64.90
N GLN A 104 42.99 -50.71 -65.82
CA GLN A 104 44.38 -50.39 -66.15
C GLN A 104 44.70 -50.85 -67.57
N GLY A 105 45.78 -50.32 -68.14
CA GLY A 105 46.22 -50.63 -69.49
C GLY A 105 45.51 -49.83 -70.59
N GLU A 106 45.87 -50.13 -71.83
CA GLU A 106 45.37 -49.43 -73.00
C GLU A 106 43.85 -49.63 -73.18
N GLY A 107 43.12 -48.55 -73.45
CA GLY A 107 41.66 -48.57 -73.60
C GLY A 107 40.85 -48.49 -72.31
N ALA A 108 41.47 -48.59 -71.12
CA ALA A 108 40.78 -48.49 -69.83
C ALA A 108 40.03 -47.16 -69.65
N ALA A 109 40.68 -46.03 -69.98
CA ALA A 109 40.09 -44.69 -69.87
C ALA A 109 38.78 -44.57 -70.67
N ASN A 110 38.76 -45.07 -71.92
CA ASN A 110 37.58 -45.02 -72.78
C ASN A 110 36.45 -45.91 -72.25
N GLN A 111 36.77 -47.09 -71.70
CA GLN A 111 35.77 -47.97 -71.10
C GLN A 111 35.15 -47.37 -69.84
N VAL A 112 35.96 -46.77 -68.95
CA VAL A 112 35.49 -46.08 -67.74
C VAL A 112 34.56 -44.92 -68.12
N ALA A 113 34.97 -44.07 -69.07
CA ALA A 113 34.15 -42.96 -69.55
C ALA A 113 32.83 -43.44 -70.19
N ALA A 114 32.89 -44.50 -71.00
CA ALA A 114 31.70 -45.11 -71.60
C ALA A 114 30.76 -45.70 -70.55
N ALA A 115 31.28 -46.31 -69.48
CA ALA A 115 30.47 -46.84 -68.39
C ALA A 115 29.76 -45.74 -67.60
N ILE A 116 30.44 -44.64 -67.27
CA ILE A 116 29.83 -43.48 -66.59
C ILE A 116 28.71 -42.90 -67.47
N ARG A 117 28.98 -42.68 -68.76
CA ARG A 117 27.96 -42.17 -69.71
C ARG A 117 26.83 -43.17 -69.92
N GLY A 118 27.14 -44.46 -69.96
CA GLY A 118 26.19 -45.56 -70.10
C GLY A 118 25.17 -45.59 -68.95
N PHE A 119 25.64 -45.52 -67.69
CA PHE A 119 24.75 -45.42 -66.55
C PHE A 119 23.88 -44.16 -66.57
N ASN A 120 24.43 -43.03 -67.03
CA ASN A 120 23.68 -41.79 -67.16
C ASN A 120 22.62 -41.82 -68.28
N ALA A 121 22.81 -42.65 -69.30
CA ALA A 121 21.89 -42.85 -70.41
C ALA A 121 20.75 -43.82 -70.09
N LEU A 122 20.81 -44.55 -68.97
CA LEU A 122 19.73 -45.48 -68.57
C LEU A 122 18.42 -44.71 -68.31
N PRO A 123 17.29 -45.16 -68.90
CA PRO A 123 15.99 -44.53 -68.66
C PRO A 123 15.50 -44.86 -67.25
N ALA A 124 14.83 -43.89 -66.61
CA ALA A 124 14.36 -44.01 -65.22
C ALA A 124 13.34 -45.14 -64.97
N GLY A 125 12.69 -45.66 -66.02
CA GLY A 125 11.74 -46.78 -65.97
C GLY A 125 12.14 -47.97 -66.86
N GLY A 126 13.42 -48.09 -67.21
CA GLY A 126 13.93 -49.22 -67.99
C GLY A 126 13.90 -50.55 -67.21
N THR A 127 14.16 -51.65 -67.93
CA THR A 127 14.35 -52.98 -67.35
C THR A 127 15.51 -53.02 -66.35
N VAL A 128 16.57 -52.25 -66.63
CA VAL A 128 17.68 -52.01 -65.72
C VAL A 128 17.45 -50.66 -65.03
N PRO A 129 17.32 -50.61 -63.70
CA PRO A 129 17.10 -49.36 -63.00
C PRO A 129 18.33 -48.47 -63.08
N ARG A 130 18.12 -47.16 -63.25
CA ARG A 130 19.22 -46.19 -63.21
C ARG A 130 19.78 -46.08 -61.77
N PRO A 131 21.10 -46.11 -61.57
CA PRO A 131 21.70 -45.89 -60.25
C PRO A 131 21.42 -44.50 -59.67
N ASP A 132 21.30 -44.43 -58.35
CA ASP A 132 21.19 -43.18 -57.59
C ASP A 132 22.56 -42.57 -57.27
N VAL A 133 23.60 -43.41 -57.22
CA VAL A 133 24.99 -43.04 -57.00
C VAL A 133 25.90 -43.98 -57.79
N LEU A 134 27.02 -43.46 -58.30
CA LEU A 134 28.07 -44.22 -58.97
C LEU A 134 29.30 -44.31 -58.07
N ILE A 135 29.98 -45.45 -58.12
CA ILE A 135 31.29 -45.66 -57.52
C ILE A 135 32.24 -46.08 -58.65
N VAL A 136 33.25 -45.26 -58.91
CA VAL A 136 34.36 -45.65 -59.79
C VAL A 136 35.50 -46.10 -58.88
N ALA A 137 35.85 -47.38 -58.96
CA ALA A 137 36.78 -47.97 -57.99
C ALA A 137 37.89 -48.76 -58.66
N ARG A 138 39.07 -48.67 -58.06
CA ARG A 138 40.24 -49.49 -58.37
C ARG A 138 40.95 -49.86 -57.05
N GLY A 139 41.72 -50.93 -57.08
CA GLY A 139 42.64 -51.27 -55.99
C GLY A 139 43.91 -50.41 -56.04
N GLY A 140 44.85 -50.69 -55.13
CA GLY A 140 46.17 -50.07 -55.18
C GLY A 140 46.95 -50.41 -56.45
N GLY A 141 47.89 -49.55 -56.83
CA GLY A 141 48.77 -49.75 -57.98
C GLY A 141 49.82 -48.64 -58.11
N SER A 142 50.72 -48.76 -59.09
CA SER A 142 51.69 -47.71 -59.40
C SER A 142 51.02 -46.46 -60.00
N LEU A 143 51.76 -45.36 -60.16
CA LEU A 143 51.26 -44.15 -60.80
C LEU A 143 50.81 -44.39 -62.27
N GLU A 144 51.53 -45.23 -63.00
CA GLU A 144 51.24 -45.62 -64.40
C GLU A 144 49.89 -46.32 -64.52
N ASP A 145 49.64 -47.15 -63.53
CA ASP A 145 48.46 -47.96 -63.32
C ASP A 145 47.21 -47.09 -63.04
N LEU A 146 47.39 -45.90 -62.45
CA LEU A 146 46.34 -44.91 -62.20
C LEU A 146 46.13 -43.97 -63.40
N MET A 147 46.96 -44.04 -64.44
CA MET A 147 46.96 -43.06 -65.53
C MET A 147 45.64 -43.00 -66.28
N ALA A 148 44.94 -44.14 -66.41
CA ALA A 148 43.63 -44.21 -67.05
C ALA A 148 42.59 -43.25 -66.44
N PHE A 149 42.70 -42.94 -65.14
CA PHE A 149 41.78 -42.06 -64.42
C PHE A 149 42.21 -40.59 -64.44
N ASN A 150 43.42 -40.33 -64.95
CA ASN A 150 43.91 -38.98 -65.22
C ASN A 150 43.66 -38.55 -66.67
N GLU A 151 43.12 -39.44 -67.51
CA GLU A 151 42.78 -39.09 -68.90
C GLU A 151 41.58 -38.14 -68.96
N GLU A 152 41.69 -37.16 -69.86
CA GLU A 152 40.71 -36.08 -69.98
C GLU A 152 39.29 -36.60 -70.26
N VAL A 153 39.17 -37.68 -71.05
CA VAL A 153 37.89 -38.32 -71.37
C VAL A 153 37.14 -38.81 -70.12
N VAL A 154 37.87 -39.31 -69.12
CA VAL A 154 37.29 -39.81 -67.86
C VAL A 154 36.88 -38.65 -66.97
N VAL A 155 37.73 -37.63 -66.85
CA VAL A 155 37.46 -36.43 -66.05
C VAL A 155 36.22 -35.70 -66.56
N ARG A 156 36.11 -35.52 -67.89
CA ARG A 156 34.93 -34.92 -68.52
C ARG A 156 33.68 -35.77 -68.30
N ALA A 157 33.77 -37.10 -68.47
CA ALA A 157 32.64 -37.99 -68.22
C ALA A 157 32.15 -37.94 -66.77
N ALA A 158 33.06 -37.82 -65.79
CA ALA A 158 32.71 -37.67 -64.38
C ALA A 158 32.05 -36.32 -64.10
N ALA A 159 32.62 -35.21 -64.59
CA ALA A 159 32.07 -33.87 -64.39
C ALA A 159 30.72 -33.64 -65.08
N GLU A 160 30.47 -34.30 -66.22
CA GLU A 160 29.18 -34.28 -66.94
C GLU A 160 28.13 -35.22 -66.34
N SER A 161 28.51 -36.06 -65.37
CA SER A 161 27.62 -37.06 -64.80
C SER A 161 26.41 -36.41 -64.14
N ARG A 162 25.22 -36.94 -64.47
CA ARG A 162 23.97 -36.55 -63.84
C ARG A 162 23.68 -37.33 -62.56
N ILE A 163 24.32 -38.49 -62.40
CA ILE A 163 24.28 -39.32 -61.19
C ILE A 163 25.49 -38.92 -60.33
N PRO A 164 25.31 -38.66 -59.02
CA PRO A 164 26.41 -38.40 -58.10
C PRO A 164 27.48 -39.50 -58.16
N LEU A 165 28.75 -39.13 -58.25
CA LEU A 165 29.88 -40.02 -58.46
C LEU A 165 30.87 -39.95 -57.29
N ILE A 166 31.19 -41.12 -56.74
CA ILE A 166 32.24 -41.32 -55.75
C ILE A 166 33.46 -41.91 -56.44
N SER A 167 34.60 -41.22 -56.36
CA SER A 167 35.88 -41.76 -56.85
C SER A 167 36.60 -42.50 -55.73
N ALA A 168 37.08 -43.71 -56.02
CA ALA A 168 37.73 -44.63 -55.10
C ALA A 168 38.91 -45.35 -55.77
N VAL A 169 39.79 -44.56 -56.40
CA VAL A 169 40.81 -45.05 -57.33
C VAL A 169 42.23 -45.06 -56.73
N GLY A 170 42.55 -44.10 -55.87
CA GLY A 170 43.88 -43.98 -55.23
C GLY A 170 43.82 -44.13 -53.72
N HIS A 171 44.99 -44.14 -53.08
CA HIS A 171 45.14 -44.07 -51.61
C HIS A 171 45.16 -42.62 -51.13
N GLU A 172 45.33 -42.38 -49.83
CA GLU A 172 45.34 -41.03 -49.26
C GLU A 172 46.29 -40.06 -49.97
N THR A 173 47.47 -40.52 -50.43
CA THR A 173 48.48 -39.73 -51.14
C THR A 173 48.28 -39.61 -52.65
N ASP A 174 47.57 -40.55 -53.26
CA ASP A 174 47.52 -40.71 -54.71
C ASP A 174 46.24 -40.05 -55.25
N THR A 175 46.26 -38.73 -55.38
CA THR A 175 45.08 -37.99 -55.89
C THR A 175 45.10 -37.95 -57.41
N THR A 176 44.02 -38.39 -58.03
CA THR A 176 43.84 -38.45 -59.49
C THR A 176 42.92 -37.33 -59.98
N LEU A 177 42.96 -37.01 -61.28
CA LEU A 177 42.11 -35.95 -61.85
C LEU A 177 40.61 -36.27 -61.76
N ILE A 178 40.22 -37.55 -61.81
CA ILE A 178 38.83 -37.95 -61.57
C ILE A 178 38.39 -37.63 -60.13
N ASP A 179 39.28 -37.69 -59.13
CA ASP A 179 38.93 -37.36 -57.74
C ASP A 179 38.47 -35.91 -57.61
N PHE A 180 39.11 -34.99 -58.36
CA PHE A 180 38.72 -33.58 -58.39
C PHE A 180 37.38 -33.34 -59.08
N ALA A 181 37.11 -34.06 -60.18
CA ALA A 181 35.84 -33.97 -60.92
C ALA A 181 34.68 -34.70 -60.23
N SER A 182 34.97 -35.71 -59.41
CA SER A 182 33.95 -36.45 -58.66
C SER A 182 33.26 -35.60 -57.59
N ASP A 183 32.02 -35.94 -57.26
CA ASP A 183 31.25 -35.27 -56.23
C ASP A 183 31.84 -35.54 -54.84
N LEU A 184 32.40 -36.74 -54.66
CA LEU A 184 33.03 -37.17 -53.42
C LEU A 184 34.23 -38.07 -53.69
N ARG A 185 35.35 -37.77 -53.02
CA ARG A 185 36.51 -38.65 -52.98
C ARG A 185 36.42 -39.63 -51.80
N ALA A 186 36.76 -40.88 -52.06
CA ALA A 186 36.99 -41.91 -51.05
C ALA A 186 38.42 -42.47 -51.19
N PRO A 187 39.17 -42.63 -50.08
CA PRO A 187 40.56 -43.11 -50.12
C PRO A 187 40.70 -44.61 -50.39
N THR A 188 39.60 -45.36 -50.31
CA THR A 188 39.58 -46.80 -50.59
C THR A 188 38.22 -47.21 -51.16
N PRO A 189 38.14 -48.34 -51.89
CA PRO A 189 36.88 -48.93 -52.33
C PRO A 189 35.90 -49.20 -51.17
N THR A 190 36.40 -49.68 -50.03
CA THR A 190 35.58 -49.89 -48.83
C THR A 190 35.05 -48.58 -48.26
N ALA A 191 35.88 -47.53 -48.20
CA ALA A 191 35.43 -46.20 -47.75
C ALA A 191 34.39 -45.59 -48.70
N ALA A 192 34.44 -45.92 -49.99
CA ALA A 192 33.42 -45.49 -50.95
C ALA A 192 32.06 -46.12 -50.64
N ALA A 193 32.04 -47.43 -50.36
CA ALA A 193 30.84 -48.12 -49.91
C ALA A 193 30.30 -47.52 -48.60
N GLU A 194 31.19 -47.21 -47.65
CA GLU A 194 30.81 -46.58 -46.38
C GLU A 194 30.19 -45.19 -46.53
N LYS A 195 30.73 -44.37 -47.42
CA LYS A 195 30.21 -43.03 -47.67
C LYS A 195 28.94 -43.04 -48.52
N ALA A 196 28.71 -44.11 -49.30
CA ALA A 196 27.51 -44.26 -50.12
C ALA A 196 26.26 -44.59 -49.32
N VAL A 197 26.38 -45.24 -48.15
CA VAL A 197 25.22 -45.70 -47.36
C VAL A 197 25.34 -45.39 -45.85
N PRO A 198 24.22 -45.10 -45.17
CA PRO A 198 24.18 -44.89 -43.73
C PRO A 198 24.37 -46.21 -42.98
N VAL A 199 24.54 -46.16 -41.66
CA VAL A 199 24.66 -47.37 -40.82
C VAL A 199 23.29 -47.92 -40.46
N ARG A 200 23.01 -49.19 -40.82
CA ARG A 200 21.69 -49.80 -40.62
C ARG A 200 21.27 -49.89 -39.15
N ALA A 201 22.21 -50.23 -38.27
CA ALA A 201 21.95 -50.37 -36.84
C ALA A 201 21.48 -49.04 -36.21
N GLU A 202 22.09 -47.91 -36.60
CA GLU A 202 21.69 -46.58 -36.12
C GLU A 202 20.27 -46.21 -36.59
N LEU A 203 19.93 -46.51 -37.85
CA LEU A 203 18.59 -46.27 -38.38
C LEU A 203 17.54 -47.14 -37.68
N LEU A 204 17.84 -48.41 -37.41
CA LEU A 204 16.95 -49.30 -36.66
C LEU A 204 16.73 -48.79 -35.23
N ALA A 205 17.78 -48.34 -34.56
CA ALA A 205 17.69 -47.74 -33.22
C ALA A 205 16.82 -46.48 -33.24
N THR A 206 17.00 -45.61 -34.23
CA THR A 206 16.22 -44.37 -34.40
C THR A 206 14.73 -44.67 -34.59
N VAL A 207 14.39 -45.66 -35.42
CA VAL A 207 13.00 -46.08 -35.65
C VAL A 207 12.40 -46.70 -34.39
N ALA A 208 13.15 -47.52 -33.66
CA ALA A 208 12.71 -48.12 -32.41
C ALA A 208 12.43 -47.06 -31.33
N GLU A 209 13.31 -46.07 -31.19
CA GLU A 209 13.12 -44.95 -30.26
C GLU A 209 11.90 -44.11 -30.64
N ALA A 210 11.72 -43.78 -31.93
CA ALA A 210 10.53 -43.09 -32.42
C ALA A 210 9.24 -43.88 -32.10
N GLY A 211 9.27 -45.21 -32.28
CA GLY A 211 8.17 -46.10 -31.91
C GLY A 211 7.85 -46.07 -30.42
N ALA A 212 8.86 -46.19 -29.56
CA ALA A 212 8.69 -46.13 -28.10
C ALA A 212 8.12 -44.78 -27.65
N ARG A 213 8.60 -43.68 -28.22
CA ARG A 213 8.07 -42.33 -27.94
C ARG A 213 6.61 -42.19 -28.36
N MET A 214 6.23 -42.72 -29.52
CA MET A 214 4.85 -42.69 -30.01
C MET A 214 3.91 -43.45 -29.07
N VAL A 215 4.29 -44.66 -28.63
CA VAL A 215 3.49 -45.46 -27.68
C VAL A 215 3.35 -44.73 -26.35
N GLY A 216 4.45 -44.20 -25.81
CA GLY A 216 4.42 -43.44 -24.55
C GLY A 216 3.56 -42.17 -24.63
N ALA A 217 3.58 -41.46 -25.75
CA ALA A 217 2.74 -40.29 -25.97
C ALA A 217 1.25 -40.68 -26.04
N ALA A 218 0.92 -41.77 -26.72
CA ALA A 218 -0.45 -42.29 -26.79
C ALA A 218 -0.98 -42.70 -25.41
N GLN A 219 -0.18 -43.38 -24.60
CA GLN A 219 -0.53 -43.77 -23.23
C GLN A 219 -0.79 -42.55 -22.34
N ARG A 220 0.13 -41.58 -22.30
CA ARG A 220 -0.05 -40.33 -21.56
C ARG A 220 -1.31 -39.58 -22.01
N GLY A 221 -1.54 -39.49 -23.32
CA GLY A 221 -2.72 -38.83 -23.87
C GLY A 221 -4.03 -39.53 -23.49
N LEU A 222 -4.03 -40.87 -23.34
CA LEU A 222 -5.19 -41.62 -22.87
C LEU A 222 -5.42 -41.44 -21.37
N GLU A 223 -4.35 -41.48 -20.57
CA GLU A 223 -4.42 -41.25 -19.12
C GLU A 223 -4.91 -39.85 -18.78
N GLU A 224 -4.43 -38.82 -19.48
CA GLU A 224 -4.90 -37.44 -19.30
C GLU A 224 -6.39 -37.31 -19.60
N ARG A 225 -6.87 -37.91 -20.70
CA ARG A 225 -8.28 -37.93 -21.07
C ARG A 225 -9.13 -38.68 -20.04
N ARG A 226 -8.66 -39.83 -19.54
CA ARG A 226 -9.32 -40.58 -18.47
C ARG A 226 -9.42 -39.76 -17.19
N SER A 227 -8.33 -39.11 -16.78
CA SER A 227 -8.31 -38.23 -15.61
C SER A 227 -9.27 -37.07 -15.77
N ARG A 228 -9.26 -36.38 -16.93
CA ARG A 228 -10.20 -35.28 -17.24
C ARG A 228 -11.66 -35.75 -17.18
N LEU A 229 -11.98 -36.91 -17.76
CA LEU A 229 -13.31 -37.50 -17.66
C LEU A 229 -13.68 -37.82 -16.21
N GLY A 230 -12.76 -38.40 -15.42
CA GLY A 230 -12.97 -38.69 -14.01
C GLY A 230 -13.24 -37.43 -13.18
N HIS A 231 -12.49 -36.35 -13.42
CA HIS A 231 -12.73 -35.06 -12.76
C HIS A 231 -14.07 -34.44 -13.15
N THR A 232 -14.42 -34.49 -14.44
CA THR A 232 -15.69 -33.96 -14.95
C THR A 232 -16.87 -34.75 -14.37
N PHE A 233 -16.77 -36.07 -14.31
CA PHE A 233 -17.78 -36.93 -13.72
C PHE A 233 -17.99 -36.64 -12.23
N ARG A 234 -16.92 -36.39 -11.47
CA ARG A 234 -17.00 -35.99 -10.04
C ARG A 234 -17.61 -34.60 -9.84
N ALA A 235 -17.50 -33.72 -10.83
CA ALA A 235 -18.09 -32.39 -10.77
C ALA A 235 -19.61 -32.39 -11.01
N ILE A 236 -20.17 -33.49 -11.53
CA ILE A 236 -21.62 -33.65 -11.69
C ILE A 236 -22.22 -33.92 -10.30
N PRO A 237 -23.07 -33.02 -9.77
CA PRO A 237 -23.73 -33.25 -8.48
C PRO A 237 -24.60 -34.51 -8.56
N ASN A 238 -24.62 -35.30 -7.49
CA ASN A 238 -25.51 -36.45 -7.41
C ASN A 238 -26.98 -35.98 -7.54
N PRO A 239 -27.72 -36.38 -8.60
CA PRO A 239 -29.09 -35.89 -8.83
C PRO A 239 -30.02 -36.11 -7.65
N ARG A 240 -29.82 -37.22 -6.92
CA ARG A 240 -30.62 -37.53 -5.74
C ARG A 240 -30.41 -36.51 -4.62
N ARG A 241 -29.16 -36.09 -4.38
CA ARG A 241 -28.85 -35.05 -3.38
C ARG A 241 -29.44 -33.70 -3.77
N VAL A 242 -29.38 -33.33 -5.04
CA VAL A 242 -29.98 -32.09 -5.54
C VAL A 242 -31.49 -32.09 -5.30
N ILE A 243 -32.16 -33.21 -5.60
CA ILE A 243 -33.60 -33.38 -5.36
C ILE A 243 -33.91 -33.35 -3.86
N GLU A 244 -33.13 -34.05 -3.02
CA GLU A 244 -33.30 -34.06 -1.56
C GLU A 244 -33.15 -32.66 -0.96
N ASP A 245 -32.18 -31.85 -1.42
CA ASP A 245 -32.02 -30.47 -0.96
C ASP A 245 -33.16 -29.57 -1.44
N CYS A 246 -33.67 -29.76 -2.66
CA CYS A 246 -34.86 -29.07 -3.14
C CYS A 246 -36.11 -29.44 -2.34
N ALA A 247 -36.29 -30.72 -2.02
CA ALA A 247 -37.40 -31.22 -1.19
C ALA A 247 -37.34 -30.62 0.22
N ARG A 248 -36.17 -30.66 0.88
CA ARG A 248 -35.99 -30.06 2.20
C ARG A 248 -36.32 -28.56 2.21
N ARG A 249 -35.90 -27.82 1.19
CA ARG A 249 -36.24 -26.39 1.05
C ARG A 249 -37.74 -26.14 0.86
N LEU A 250 -38.44 -27.06 0.20
CA LEU A 250 -39.88 -26.99 0.03
C LEU A 250 -40.58 -27.23 1.38
N ASP A 251 -40.15 -28.27 2.11
CA ASP A 251 -40.71 -28.63 3.41
C ASP A 251 -40.51 -27.50 4.45
N ASP A 252 -39.30 -26.95 4.54
CA ASP A 252 -39.00 -25.80 5.42
C ASP A 252 -39.90 -24.59 5.12
N ARG A 253 -40.17 -24.33 3.83
CA ARG A 253 -41.03 -23.22 3.40
C ARG A 253 -42.50 -23.52 3.67
N ALA A 254 -42.93 -24.78 3.50
CA ALA A 254 -44.28 -25.21 3.82
C ALA A 254 -44.56 -25.08 5.31
N GLU A 255 -43.63 -25.48 6.17
CA GLU A 255 -43.74 -25.34 7.62
C GLU A 255 -43.82 -23.87 8.04
N ARG A 256 -42.93 -23.02 7.50
CA ARG A 256 -42.96 -21.57 7.76
C ARG A 256 -44.28 -20.95 7.31
N LEU A 257 -44.81 -21.34 6.16
CA LEU A 257 -46.09 -20.86 5.67
C LEU A 257 -47.24 -21.31 6.58
N GLY A 258 -47.22 -22.55 7.08
CA GLY A 258 -48.21 -23.06 8.03
C GLY A 258 -48.21 -22.31 9.36
N ASN A 259 -47.03 -21.91 9.85
CA ASN A 259 -46.89 -21.21 11.13
C ASN A 259 -47.14 -19.69 11.05
N ALA A 260 -46.95 -19.08 9.87
CA ALA A 260 -47.06 -17.63 9.71
C ALA A 260 -48.44 -17.05 10.11
N PRO A 261 -49.60 -17.66 9.76
CA PRO A 261 -50.92 -17.16 10.17
C PRO A 261 -51.10 -17.16 11.69
N ARG A 262 -50.64 -18.21 12.37
CA ARG A 262 -50.73 -18.32 13.83
C ARG A 262 -49.92 -17.22 14.51
N ILE A 263 -48.65 -17.05 14.10
CA ILE A 263 -47.76 -16.02 14.62
C ILE A 263 -48.35 -14.62 14.36
N LEU A 264 -48.91 -14.39 13.17
CA LEU A 264 -49.56 -13.13 12.83
C LEU A 264 -50.77 -12.85 13.74
N LEU A 265 -51.64 -13.85 13.94
CA LEU A 265 -52.82 -13.73 14.79
C LEU A 265 -52.46 -13.50 16.26
N GLU A 266 -51.46 -14.21 16.79
CA GLU A 266 -50.94 -14.01 18.14
C GLU A 266 -50.41 -12.59 18.32
N ARG A 267 -49.63 -12.09 17.36
CA ARG A 267 -49.14 -10.71 17.37
C ARG A 267 -50.28 -9.69 17.35
N ARG A 268 -51.30 -9.89 16.50
CA ARG A 268 -52.48 -9.00 16.44
C ARG A 268 -53.30 -9.03 17.73
N ARG A 269 -53.44 -10.20 18.37
CA ARG A 269 -54.08 -10.31 19.69
C ARG A 269 -53.30 -9.56 20.76
N ALA A 270 -51.99 -9.72 20.83
CA ALA A 270 -51.15 -8.98 21.77
C ALA A 270 -51.22 -7.46 21.53
N GLU A 271 -51.19 -7.00 20.27
CA GLU A 271 -51.42 -5.60 19.92
C GLU A 271 -52.79 -5.10 20.43
N MET A 272 -53.85 -5.90 20.23
CA MET A 272 -55.19 -5.56 20.74
C MET A 272 -55.22 -5.49 22.27
N GLU A 273 -54.61 -6.44 22.98
CA GLU A 273 -54.54 -6.45 24.45
C GLU A 273 -53.78 -5.22 24.98
N THR A 274 -52.67 -4.86 24.35
CA THR A 274 -51.93 -3.64 24.75
C THR A 274 -52.73 -2.36 24.51
N LEU A 275 -53.49 -2.29 23.41
CA LEU A 275 -54.37 -1.16 23.13
C LEU A 275 -55.56 -1.12 24.10
N ALA A 276 -56.15 -2.29 24.41
CA ALA A 276 -57.23 -2.41 25.40
C ALA A 276 -56.77 -1.99 26.79
N ALA A 277 -55.54 -2.36 27.20
CA ALA A 277 -54.96 -1.95 28.47
C ALA A 277 -54.73 -0.43 28.60
N ARG A 278 -54.67 0.32 27.47
CA ARG A 278 -54.59 1.79 27.49
C ARG A 278 -55.93 2.45 27.83
N LEU A 279 -57.05 1.72 27.72
CA LEU A 279 -58.37 2.20 28.11
C LEU A 279 -58.58 1.93 29.61
N ARG A 280 -58.15 2.86 30.46
CA ARG A 280 -58.38 2.76 31.93
C ARG A 280 -59.87 2.90 32.27
N HIS A 281 -60.34 2.04 33.16
CA HIS A 281 -61.75 1.99 33.56
C HIS A 281 -62.18 3.26 34.34
N PRO A 282 -63.37 3.84 34.10
CA PRO A 282 -63.81 5.09 34.74
C PRO A 282 -63.76 5.07 36.27
N ARG A 283 -63.99 3.90 36.89
CA ARG A 283 -63.91 3.71 38.34
C ARG A 283 -62.50 3.94 38.91
N GLU A 284 -61.45 3.55 38.18
CA GLU A 284 -60.06 3.77 38.62
C GLU A 284 -59.70 5.25 38.56
N ARG A 285 -60.17 5.97 37.52
CA ARG A 285 -60.02 7.43 37.42
C ARG A 285 -60.74 8.16 38.55
N LEU A 286 -61.91 7.69 38.95
CA LEU A 286 -62.66 8.23 40.10
C LEU A 286 -61.96 7.92 41.44
N ALA A 287 -61.38 6.73 41.59
CA ALA A 287 -60.63 6.35 42.78
C ALA A 287 -59.35 7.21 42.98
N GLU A 288 -58.56 7.42 41.91
CA GLU A 288 -57.42 8.35 41.95
C GLU A 288 -57.84 9.79 42.25
N GLY A 289 -58.97 10.24 41.69
CA GLY A 289 -59.55 11.55 42.00
C GLY A 289 -59.95 11.69 43.47
N GLY A 290 -60.60 10.66 44.02
CA GLY A 290 -60.97 10.59 45.43
C GLY A 290 -59.74 10.66 46.35
N HIS A 291 -58.67 9.93 46.02
CA HIS A 291 -57.44 9.93 46.83
C HIS A 291 -56.69 11.27 46.77
N LYS A 292 -56.77 11.99 45.65
CA LYS A 292 -56.26 13.37 45.54
C LYS A 292 -57.08 14.35 46.38
N LEU A 293 -58.39 14.19 46.43
CA LEU A 293 -59.25 15.05 47.26
C LEU A 293 -59.01 14.81 48.77
N THR A 294 -58.84 13.57 49.21
CA THR A 294 -58.56 13.28 50.62
C THR A 294 -57.21 13.83 51.06
N THR A 295 -56.17 13.70 50.22
CA THR A 295 -54.85 14.28 50.51
C THR A 295 -54.87 15.81 50.53
N LEU A 296 -55.61 16.46 49.62
CA LEU A 296 -55.79 17.92 49.66
C LEU A 296 -56.57 18.38 50.90
N ALA A 297 -57.62 17.64 51.29
CA ALA A 297 -58.39 17.94 52.51
C ALA A 297 -57.53 17.85 53.78
N ALA A 298 -56.69 16.81 53.90
CA ALA A 298 -55.78 16.64 55.03
C ALA A 298 -54.73 17.77 55.10
N ARG A 299 -54.22 18.24 53.95
CA ARG A 299 -53.28 19.38 53.91
C ARG A 299 -53.95 20.68 54.34
N LEU A 300 -55.20 20.91 53.94
CA LEU A 300 -55.97 22.10 54.32
C LEU A 300 -56.29 22.12 55.82
N ASP A 301 -56.69 20.98 56.39
CA ASP A 301 -56.91 20.84 57.85
C ASP A 301 -55.64 21.15 58.65
N HIS A 302 -54.49 20.63 58.19
CA HIS A 302 -53.21 20.92 58.84
C HIS A 302 -52.81 22.40 58.74
N ALA A 303 -53.05 23.05 57.59
CA ALA A 303 -52.77 24.47 57.40
C ALA A 303 -53.68 25.38 58.25
N LEU A 304 -54.96 25.01 58.44
CA LEU A 304 -55.87 25.74 59.32
C LEU A 304 -55.44 25.64 60.79
N LYS A 305 -55.06 24.44 61.24
CA LYS A 305 -54.58 24.21 62.61
C LYS A 305 -53.32 24.99 62.92
N SER A 306 -52.36 25.05 61.98
CA SER A 306 -51.13 25.82 62.17
C SER A 306 -51.39 27.33 62.19
N ALA A 307 -52.26 27.85 61.32
CA ALA A 307 -52.64 29.26 61.31
C ALA A 307 -53.32 29.71 62.63
N LEU A 308 -54.23 28.90 63.16
CA LEU A 308 -54.88 29.15 64.45
C LEU A 308 -53.88 29.13 65.62
N ALA A 309 -52.89 28.24 65.58
CA ALA A 309 -51.86 28.18 66.61
C ALA A 309 -50.95 29.42 66.58
N THR A 310 -50.59 29.92 65.38
CA THR A 310 -49.80 31.15 65.24
C THR A 310 -50.54 32.38 65.76
N GLU A 311 -51.84 32.51 65.49
CA GLU A 311 -52.65 33.63 66.01
C GLU A 311 -52.78 33.60 67.54
N ARG A 312 -53.00 32.41 68.14
CA ARG A 312 -53.03 32.26 69.60
C ARG A 312 -51.72 32.70 70.26
N SER A 313 -50.59 32.29 69.70
CA SER A 313 -49.28 32.69 70.23
C SER A 313 -49.00 34.20 70.08
N ALA A 314 -49.49 34.83 69.00
CA ALA A 314 -49.38 36.27 68.82
C ALA A 314 -50.19 37.02 69.90
N LEU A 315 -51.44 36.61 70.14
CA LEU A 315 -52.30 37.20 71.17
C LEU A 315 -51.71 37.07 72.58
N GLU A 316 -51.14 35.92 72.93
CA GLU A 316 -50.46 35.73 74.22
C GLU A 316 -49.27 36.70 74.39
N LYS A 317 -48.46 36.90 73.34
CA LYS A 317 -47.36 37.86 73.37
C LYS A 317 -47.85 39.31 73.52
N HIS A 318 -48.97 39.66 72.88
CA HIS A 318 -49.58 40.99 73.02
C HIS A 318 -50.11 41.22 74.43
N ALA A 319 -50.76 40.23 75.03
CA ALA A 319 -51.24 40.30 76.42
C ALA A 319 -50.08 40.55 77.40
N LEU A 320 -48.98 39.79 77.27
CA LEU A 320 -47.81 39.94 78.14
C LEU A 320 -47.16 41.34 78.00
N ARG A 321 -47.09 41.89 76.79
CA ARG A 321 -46.58 43.26 76.57
C ARG A 321 -47.48 44.32 77.20
N LEU A 322 -48.79 44.14 77.13
CA LEU A 322 -49.75 45.06 77.73
C LEU A 322 -49.60 45.08 79.26
N GLU A 323 -49.48 43.91 79.87
CA GLU A 323 -49.25 43.75 81.31
C GLU A 323 -47.95 44.43 81.76
N GLN A 324 -46.84 44.18 81.04
CA GLN A 324 -45.55 44.82 81.33
C GLN A 324 -45.58 46.35 81.17
N SER A 325 -46.37 46.87 80.22
CA SER A 325 -46.53 48.30 80.00
C SER A 325 -47.39 48.94 81.09
N GLY A 326 -48.46 48.26 81.51
CA GLY A 326 -49.30 48.68 82.64
C GLY A 326 -48.51 48.76 83.95
N ASN A 327 -47.72 47.73 84.26
CA ASN A 327 -46.88 47.71 85.47
C ASN A 327 -45.83 48.84 85.47
N ARG A 328 -45.23 49.15 84.31
CA ARG A 328 -44.32 50.31 84.17
C ARG A 328 -45.03 51.63 84.46
N LEU A 329 -46.25 51.80 83.97
CA LEU A 329 -47.03 53.03 84.13
C LEU A 329 -47.41 53.25 85.60
N ILE A 330 -47.81 52.20 86.31
CA ILE A 330 -48.10 52.22 87.75
C ILE A 330 -46.88 52.67 88.56
N GLN A 331 -45.67 52.25 88.18
CA GLN A 331 -44.43 52.61 88.89
C GLN A 331 -43.95 54.05 88.61
N VAL A 332 -44.17 54.57 87.40
CA VAL A 332 -43.63 55.89 86.98
C VAL A 332 -44.57 57.04 87.30
N MET A 333 -45.89 56.85 87.22
CA MET A 333 -46.87 57.92 87.39
C MET A 333 -46.80 58.67 88.73
N PRO A 334 -46.63 58.00 89.89
CA PRO A 334 -46.54 58.71 91.17
C PRO A 334 -45.34 59.67 91.23
N ARG A 335 -44.20 59.28 90.64
CA ARG A 335 -42.98 60.11 90.60
C ARG A 335 -43.17 61.34 89.71
N LEU A 336 -43.78 61.17 88.53
CA LEU A 336 -44.02 62.28 87.61
C LEU A 336 -44.97 63.33 88.23
N LEU A 337 -46.03 62.88 88.92
CA LEU A 337 -46.99 63.76 89.58
C LEU A 337 -46.36 64.52 90.76
N ALA A 338 -45.46 63.89 91.52
CA ALA A 338 -44.74 64.55 92.61
C ALA A 338 -43.81 65.67 92.11
N ASP A 339 -43.02 65.42 91.05
CA ASP A 339 -42.09 66.40 90.46
C ASP A 339 -42.82 67.62 89.88
N ARG A 340 -43.98 67.40 89.25
CA ARG A 340 -44.83 68.50 88.73
C ARG A 340 -45.40 69.36 89.85
N ARG A 341 -45.75 68.76 90.99
CA ARG A 341 -46.26 69.49 92.16
C ARG A 341 -45.19 70.41 92.76
N GLN A 342 -43.96 69.91 92.92
CA GLN A 342 -42.82 70.73 93.39
C GLN A 342 -42.52 71.91 92.47
N ARG A 343 -42.59 71.74 91.13
CA ARG A 343 -42.39 72.85 90.19
C ARG A 343 -43.44 73.95 90.34
N LEU A 344 -44.71 73.58 90.57
CA LEU A 344 -45.80 74.54 90.76
C LEU A 344 -45.59 75.38 92.03
N ASP A 345 -45.20 74.74 93.14
CA ASP A 345 -44.95 75.43 94.40
C ASP A 345 -43.79 76.44 94.29
N HIS A 346 -42.72 76.08 93.57
CA HIS A 346 -41.57 76.96 93.36
C HIS A 346 -41.92 78.21 92.53
N VAL A 347 -42.70 78.05 91.45
CA VAL A 347 -43.15 79.18 90.62
C VAL A 347 -44.06 80.13 91.41
N GLY A 348 -44.88 79.59 92.34
CA GLY A 348 -45.71 80.40 93.22
C GLY A 348 -44.91 81.35 94.12
N GLN A 349 -43.80 80.88 94.70
CA GLN A 349 -42.96 81.69 95.59
C GLN A 349 -42.18 82.80 94.87
N LEU A 350 -41.76 82.57 93.61
CA LEU A 350 -41.07 83.59 92.81
C LEU A 350 -41.98 84.76 92.41
N LEU A 351 -43.28 84.52 92.27
CA LEU A 351 -44.25 85.53 91.85
C LEU A 351 -44.54 86.57 92.96
N GLU A 352 -44.44 86.19 94.23
CA GLU A 352 -44.68 87.11 95.35
C GLU A 352 -43.56 88.12 95.61
N SER A 353 -42.32 87.86 95.17
CA SER A 353 -41.15 88.69 95.51
C SER A 353 -40.97 89.93 94.62
N PHE A 354 -41.63 89.99 93.45
CA PHE A 354 -41.48 91.09 92.47
C PHE A 354 -42.62 92.13 92.48
N SER A 355 -43.51 92.13 93.48
CA SER A 355 -44.63 93.08 93.58
C SER A 355 -44.22 94.43 94.19
N TYR A 356 -44.37 95.52 93.43
CA TYR A 356 -44.02 96.89 93.88
C TYR A 356 -44.84 97.41 95.07
N ARG A 357 -46.00 96.80 95.37
CA ARG A 357 -46.83 97.19 96.53
C ARG A 357 -46.11 97.00 97.87
N LYS A 358 -45.27 95.96 98.00
CA LYS A 358 -44.45 95.76 99.21
C LYS A 358 -43.32 96.80 99.34
N VAL A 359 -42.98 97.52 98.27
CA VAL A 359 -41.96 98.58 98.32
C VAL A 359 -42.55 99.88 98.92
N LEU A 360 -43.83 100.17 98.65
CA LEU A 360 -44.55 101.30 99.28
C LEU A 360 -44.77 101.07 100.79
N GLU A 361 -45.08 99.83 101.20
CA GLU A 361 -45.21 99.46 102.63
C GLU A 361 -43.91 99.65 103.45
N ARG A 362 -42.75 99.74 102.78
CA ARG A 362 -41.45 99.96 103.43
C ARG A 362 -41.08 101.44 103.63
N GLY A 363 -42.00 102.37 103.36
CA GLY A 363 -41.86 103.79 103.73
C GLY A 363 -41.29 104.71 102.65
N TYR A 364 -41.34 104.31 101.38
CA TYR A 364 -40.96 105.17 100.24
C TYR A 364 -42.19 105.79 99.57
N ALA A 365 -42.06 107.03 99.07
CA ALA A 365 -43.13 107.75 98.38
C ALA A 365 -42.73 108.09 96.94
N VAL A 366 -43.70 108.11 96.02
CA VAL A 366 -43.47 108.37 94.59
C VAL A 366 -44.05 109.73 94.21
N ILE A 367 -43.25 110.57 93.57
CA ILE A 367 -43.65 111.93 93.15
C ILE A 367 -44.09 111.87 91.69
N ARG A 368 -45.18 112.56 91.34
CA ARG A 368 -45.83 112.60 90.03
C ARG A 368 -46.18 114.03 89.61
N ASP A 369 -46.25 114.28 88.30
CA ASP A 369 -46.72 115.56 87.75
C ASP A 369 -48.25 115.60 87.54
N GLY A 370 -48.77 116.72 87.02
CA GLY A 370 -50.20 116.91 86.73
C GLY A 370 -50.79 115.99 85.64
N HIS A 371 -49.96 115.28 84.86
CA HIS A 371 -50.37 114.25 83.91
C HIS A 371 -50.17 112.81 84.43
N GLY A 372 -49.75 112.65 85.69
CA GLY A 372 -49.64 111.36 86.37
C GLY A 372 -48.33 110.60 86.11
N LEU A 373 -47.38 111.20 85.40
CA LEU A 373 -46.07 110.61 85.16
C LEU A 373 -45.15 110.80 86.38
N PRO A 374 -44.40 109.77 86.79
CA PRO A 374 -43.49 109.88 87.93
C PRO A 374 -42.30 110.78 87.60
N VAL A 375 -42.03 111.74 88.47
CA VAL A 375 -40.90 112.67 88.36
C VAL A 375 -39.73 112.07 89.13
N THR A 376 -38.66 111.73 88.43
CA THR A 376 -37.50 111.01 88.99
C THR A 376 -36.27 111.89 89.25
N SER A 377 -36.30 113.17 88.87
CA SER A 377 -35.16 114.10 89.02
C SER A 377 -35.58 115.48 89.56
N ALA A 378 -34.78 116.06 90.46
CA ALA A 378 -35.04 117.37 91.08
C ALA A 378 -34.93 118.56 90.10
N THR A 379 -34.20 118.42 88.99
CA THR A 379 -34.06 119.48 87.95
C THR A 379 -35.33 119.69 87.13
N GLU A 380 -36.26 118.74 87.16
CA GLU A 380 -37.54 118.80 86.43
C GLU A 380 -38.61 119.61 87.18
N ALA A 381 -38.36 119.95 88.45
CA ALA A 381 -39.26 120.76 89.27
C ALA A 381 -38.94 122.27 89.15
N LYS A 382 -39.64 122.98 88.25
CA LYS A 382 -39.50 124.44 88.08
C LYS A 382 -40.26 125.22 89.19
N PRO A 383 -39.75 126.38 89.65
CA PRO A 383 -40.45 127.22 90.63
C PRO A 383 -41.82 127.65 90.10
N GLY A 384 -42.88 127.43 90.89
CA GLY A 384 -44.27 127.71 90.55
C GLY A 384 -45.10 126.51 90.05
N ALA A 385 -44.49 125.35 89.80
CA ALA A 385 -45.22 124.15 89.34
C ALA A 385 -45.97 123.43 90.48
N ALA A 386 -47.11 122.79 90.15
CA ALA A 386 -47.88 121.93 91.07
C ALA A 386 -47.60 120.44 90.79
N LEU A 387 -47.24 119.67 91.81
CA LEU A 387 -46.87 118.24 91.78
C LEU A 387 -47.74 117.42 92.76
N VAL A 388 -47.77 116.09 92.65
CA VAL A 388 -48.53 115.16 93.52
C VAL A 388 -47.62 114.05 94.04
N VAL A 389 -47.66 113.74 95.34
CA VAL A 389 -46.90 112.63 95.95
C VAL A 389 -47.86 111.50 96.34
N GLU A 390 -47.47 110.25 96.10
CA GLU A 390 -48.20 109.01 96.40
C GLU A 390 -47.48 108.19 97.47
N PHE A 391 -48.16 107.94 98.57
CA PHE A 391 -47.77 107.06 99.68
C PHE A 391 -48.53 105.73 99.62
N ALA A 392 -48.19 104.79 100.48
CA ALA A 392 -48.89 103.50 100.60
C ALA A 392 -50.40 103.66 100.91
N ASP A 393 -50.79 104.77 101.53
CA ASP A 393 -52.11 105.07 102.04
C ASP A 393 -52.85 106.21 101.31
N GLY A 394 -52.20 107.00 100.44
CA GLY A 394 -52.89 108.09 99.74
C GLY A 394 -52.04 109.02 98.88
N LYS A 395 -52.69 110.00 98.23
CA LYS A 395 -52.06 111.00 97.35
C LYS A 395 -52.26 112.43 97.86
N THR A 396 -51.25 113.29 97.74
CA THR A 396 -51.31 114.70 98.20
C THR A 396 -50.64 115.65 97.21
N GLY A 397 -51.25 116.82 96.95
CA GLY A 397 -50.73 117.84 96.03
C GLY A 397 -49.82 118.86 96.74
N ILE A 398 -48.71 119.23 96.11
CA ILE A 398 -47.70 120.18 96.59
C ILE A 398 -47.34 121.19 95.50
N ARG A 399 -46.98 122.42 95.88
CA ARG A 399 -46.61 123.50 94.96
C ARG A 399 -45.19 123.99 95.29
N VAL A 400 -44.38 124.23 94.26
CA VAL A 400 -42.95 124.55 94.42
C VAL A 400 -42.76 126.07 94.61
N GLU A 401 -42.42 126.54 95.81
CA GLU A 401 -42.02 127.93 96.08
C GLU A 401 -40.50 128.09 96.22
N GLY A 402 -39.97 129.22 95.71
CA GLY A 402 -38.53 129.52 95.71
C GLY A 402 -38.03 130.03 97.06
N SER A 403 -36.93 129.45 97.54
CA SER A 403 -36.22 129.85 98.77
C SER A 403 -34.70 129.63 98.61
N PRO A 404 -33.83 130.10 99.53
CA PRO A 404 -32.71 131.05 99.31
C PRO A 404 -31.33 130.36 99.45
N PRO A 405 -30.17 131.06 99.28
CA PRO A 405 -28.87 130.46 99.56
C PRO A 405 -28.58 130.49 101.08
N PRO A 406 -27.52 129.77 101.51
CA PRO A 406 -27.47 128.39 102.01
C PRO A 406 -27.72 128.30 103.54
N PRO A 407 -27.39 127.17 104.19
CA PRO A 407 -26.51 127.30 105.35
C PRO A 407 -25.27 126.41 105.19
N ALA A 408 -24.11 127.06 105.34
CA ALA A 408 -22.84 126.40 105.56
C ALA A 408 -22.69 126.03 107.05
N PRO A 409 -21.59 125.41 107.46
CA PRO A 409 -21.24 123.99 107.30
C PRO A 409 -21.08 123.33 108.69
N LYS A 410 -21.02 121.99 108.78
CA LYS A 410 -20.22 121.32 109.84
C LYS A 410 -19.96 119.82 109.61
N PRO A 411 -18.86 119.28 110.16
CA PRO A 411 -18.19 118.05 109.73
C PRO A 411 -18.48 116.86 110.65
N HIS A 412 -18.52 115.64 110.11
CA HIS A 412 -18.38 114.36 110.83
C HIS A 412 -18.50 113.19 109.84
N ARG A 413 -17.84 112.03 109.96
CA ARG A 413 -16.71 111.53 110.78
C ARG A 413 -16.36 110.16 110.18
N LYS A 414 -15.07 109.80 110.05
CA LYS A 414 -14.63 108.39 109.89
C LYS A 414 -15.02 107.58 111.13
N PRO A 415 -15.23 106.25 111.01
CA PRO A 415 -14.17 105.25 111.26
C PRO A 415 -14.14 104.19 110.13
N GLY A 416 -13.07 103.43 109.83
CA GLY A 416 -11.89 103.04 110.59
C GLY A 416 -11.88 101.51 110.79
N THR A 417 -11.14 100.79 109.93
CA THR A 417 -10.36 99.54 110.17
C THR A 417 -10.98 98.30 110.90
N PRO A 418 -10.35 97.10 110.79
CA PRO A 418 -10.98 95.77 110.77
C PRO A 418 -11.03 95.07 112.14
N ASP A 419 -11.65 93.88 112.22
CA ASP A 419 -11.12 92.77 113.04
C ASP A 419 -11.74 91.41 112.71
N GLY A 420 -10.98 90.35 112.97
CA GLY A 420 -11.40 88.96 112.79
C GLY A 420 -12.26 88.38 113.91
N ARG A 421 -12.90 87.24 113.63
CA ARG A 421 -13.13 86.07 114.51
C ARG A 421 -14.13 85.10 113.87
N GLN A 422 -13.66 83.88 113.60
CA GLN A 422 -14.06 82.64 114.28
C GLN A 422 -15.54 82.40 114.68
N GLY A 423 -16.04 81.20 114.31
CA GLY A 423 -17.25 80.54 114.86
C GLY A 423 -18.53 80.80 114.05
N SER A 424 -19.56 79.95 114.02
CA SER A 424 -19.87 78.66 114.63
C SER A 424 -21.21 78.22 114.01
N LEU A 425 -21.35 76.91 113.79
CA LEU A 425 -22.57 76.08 113.74
C LEU A 425 -23.95 76.77 113.55
N LEU A 426 -24.66 76.34 112.49
CA LEU A 426 -25.89 75.53 112.60
C LEU A 426 -26.15 74.78 111.29
#